data_AF-A0A7K2MVT0-F1
#
_entry.id   AF-A0A7K2MVT0-F1
#
_cell.length_a   1.000
_cell.length_b   1.000
_cell.length_c   1.000
_cell.angle_alpha   90.00
_cell.angle_beta   90.00
_cell.angle_gamma   90.00
#
_symmetry.space_group_name_H-M   'P 1'
#
loop_
_entity.id
_entity.type
_entity.pdbx_description
1 polymer ?
#
loop_
_entity_poly.entity_id
_entity_poly.type
_entity_poly.pdbx_seq_one_letter_code
_entity_poly.pdbx_strand_id
1 'polypeptide(L)'
;MPQPVDLTQSLEQLEDVHWPGPPQDTTALVNAVHELRRRPIGDLRPDDLARLITQDVGLTWLLPLAVRHLRDTAPRQAAGGWYDDDLLYAVVTRGPQVGEVPGVGPRTADGRRHAGRPLTPPA
;
A
#
# COMPACT_ATOMS: atom_id res chain seq x y z
N MET A 1 6.62 -3.22 -17.55
CA MET A 1 6.22 -4.50 -16.94
C MET A 1 6.70 -4.47 -15.50
N PRO A 2 5.83 -4.52 -14.47
CA PRO A 2 6.33 -4.61 -13.10
C PRO A 2 7.16 -5.89 -12.98
N GLN A 3 8.40 -5.77 -12.53
CA GLN A 3 9.28 -6.91 -12.29
C GLN A 3 8.57 -7.85 -11.29
N PRO A 4 8.63 -9.18 -11.48
CA PRO A 4 8.14 -10.11 -10.48
C PRO A 4 8.92 -9.88 -9.19
N VAL A 5 8.20 -9.58 -8.11
CA VAL A 5 8.79 -9.34 -6.79
C VAL A 5 9.34 -10.66 -6.26
N ASP A 6 10.63 -10.71 -5.91
CA ASP A 6 11.24 -11.88 -5.28
C ASP A 6 10.84 -11.95 -3.80
N LEU A 7 10.06 -12.97 -3.46
CA LEU A 7 9.52 -13.16 -2.12
C LEU A 7 10.57 -13.62 -1.10
N THR A 8 11.71 -14.12 -1.57
CA THR A 8 12.81 -14.59 -0.72
C THR A 8 13.67 -13.44 -0.21
N GLN A 9 13.55 -12.25 -0.81
CA GLN A 9 14.27 -11.06 -0.40
C GLN A 9 13.54 -10.29 0.70
N SER A 10 14.31 -9.64 1.58
CA SER A 10 13.80 -8.71 2.57
C SER A 10 13.58 -7.31 1.99
N LEU A 11 12.92 -6.42 2.73
CA LEU A 11 12.77 -5.02 2.30
C LEU A 11 14.13 -4.32 2.19
N GLU A 12 15.07 -4.63 3.09
CA GLU A 12 16.43 -4.05 3.01
C GLU A 12 17.14 -4.43 1.71
N GLN A 13 16.93 -5.66 1.23
CA GLN A 13 17.51 -6.16 -0.01
C GLN A 13 16.80 -5.62 -1.26
N LEU A 14 15.47 -5.52 -1.23
CA LEU A 14 14.67 -5.00 -2.35
C LEU A 14 14.85 -3.50 -2.54
N GLU A 15 15.01 -2.76 -1.44
CA GLU A 15 15.25 -1.32 -1.46
C GLU A 15 16.74 -0.97 -1.63
N ASP A 16 17.63 -1.95 -1.46
CA ASP A 16 19.08 -1.75 -1.30
C ASP A 16 19.41 -0.70 -0.20
N VAL A 17 18.63 -0.74 0.88
CA VAL A 17 18.70 0.22 1.99
C VAL A 17 18.77 -0.53 3.32
N HIS A 18 19.95 -0.47 3.94
CA HIS A 18 20.22 -1.05 5.25
C HIS A 18 20.10 0.04 6.31
N TRP A 19 19.15 -0.12 7.24
CA TRP A 19 19.03 0.79 8.37
C TRP A 19 20.09 0.47 9.42
N PRO A 20 20.67 1.48 10.09
CA PRO A 20 21.43 1.21 11.30
C PRO A 20 20.53 0.51 12.33
N GLY A 21 21.13 -0.21 13.28
CA GLY A 21 20.39 -0.82 14.37
C GLY A 21 19.52 0.19 15.12
N PRO A 22 18.36 -0.23 15.66
CA PRO A 22 17.49 0.67 16.41
C PRO A 22 18.23 1.23 17.64
N PRO A 23 17.97 2.49 18.05
CA PRO A 23 18.50 3.04 19.30
C PRO A 23 18.11 2.19 20.51
N GLN A 24 18.98 2.12 21.53
CA GLN A 24 18.76 1.25 22.70
C GLN A 24 17.46 1.56 23.47
N ASP A 25 17.05 2.83 23.52
CA ASP A 25 15.85 3.29 24.23
C ASP A 25 14.64 3.51 23.30
N THR A 26 14.55 2.74 22.21
CA THR A 26 13.42 2.87 21.27
C THR A 26 12.18 2.10 21.72
N THR A 27 11.05 2.40 21.07
CA THR A 27 9.79 1.72 21.34
C THR A 27 9.78 0.29 20.77
N ALA A 28 8.95 -0.58 21.36
CA ALA A 28 8.73 -1.93 20.85
C ALA A 28 8.24 -1.95 19.38
N LEU A 29 7.51 -0.92 18.95
CA LEU A 29 7.06 -0.76 17.56
C LEU A 29 8.25 -0.55 16.62
N VAL A 30 9.19 0.34 16.97
CA VAL A 30 10.39 0.58 16.16
C VAL A 30 11.23 -0.68 16.08
N ASN A 31 11.46 -1.38 17.20
CA ASN A 31 12.18 -2.65 17.19
C ASN A 31 11.53 -3.68 16.26
N ALA A 32 10.21 -3.84 16.34
CA ALA A 32 9.48 -4.74 15.45
C ALA A 32 9.59 -4.33 13.98
N VAL A 33 9.50 -3.04 13.64
CA VAL A 33 9.66 -2.58 12.25
C VAL A 33 11.06 -2.90 11.72
N HIS A 34 12.11 -2.66 12.51
CA HIS A 34 13.48 -3.01 12.13
C HIS A 34 13.65 -4.52 11.91
N GLU A 35 13.08 -5.35 12.79
CA GLU A 35 13.14 -6.81 12.65
C GLU A 35 12.40 -7.29 11.39
N LEU A 36 11.18 -6.79 11.17
CA LEU A 36 10.36 -7.19 10.03
C LEU A 36 10.98 -6.77 8.69
N ARG A 37 11.68 -5.63 8.62
CA ARG A 37 12.40 -5.19 7.40
C ARG A 37 13.48 -6.17 6.94
N ARG A 38 14.05 -6.96 7.86
CA ARG A 38 15.10 -7.95 7.58
C ARG A 38 14.56 -9.32 7.19
N ARG A 39 13.26 -9.57 7.36
CA ARG A 39 12.65 -10.86 7.01
C ARG A 39 12.32 -10.91 5.52
N PRO A 40 12.40 -12.08 4.87
CA PRO A 40 11.85 -12.28 3.54
C PRO A 40 10.39 -11.83 3.48
N ILE A 41 10.03 -11.06 2.47
CA ILE A 41 8.66 -10.51 2.35
C ILE A 41 7.61 -11.61 2.15
N GLY A 42 7.99 -12.79 1.66
CA GLY A 42 7.13 -13.96 1.55
C GLY A 42 6.76 -14.61 2.88
N ASP A 43 7.55 -14.37 3.93
CA ASP A 43 7.33 -14.93 5.27
C ASP A 43 6.52 -13.99 6.18
N LEU A 44 6.22 -12.78 5.71
CA LEU A 44 5.44 -11.79 6.47
C LEU A 44 3.99 -12.25 6.60
N ARG A 45 3.51 -12.33 7.83
CA ARG A 45 2.09 -12.62 8.12
C ARG A 45 1.22 -11.39 7.80
N PRO A 46 -0.10 -11.55 7.66
CA PRO A 46 -1.00 -10.42 7.45
C PRO A 46 -0.85 -9.31 8.50
N ASP A 47 -0.67 -9.68 9.77
CA ASP A 47 -0.42 -8.75 10.87
C ASP A 47 0.91 -7.99 10.71
N ASP A 48 1.95 -8.65 10.19
CA ASP A 48 3.27 -8.05 9.92
C ASP A 48 3.16 -7.03 8.77
N LEU A 49 2.45 -7.41 7.70
CA LEU A 49 2.17 -6.53 6.56
C LEU A 49 1.37 -5.29 7.00
N ALA A 50 0.29 -5.48 7.76
CA ALA A 50 -0.54 -4.40 8.28
C ALA A 50 0.28 -3.43 9.13
N ARG A 51 1.15 -3.97 10.00
CA ARG A 51 2.07 -3.17 10.83
C ARG A 51 3.01 -2.32 9.99
N LEU A 52 3.72 -2.91 9.03
CA LEU A 52 4.68 -2.17 8.20
C LEU A 52 3.97 -1.11 7.33
N ILE A 53 2.86 -1.47 6.69
CA ILE A 53 2.07 -0.56 5.85
C ILE A 53 1.54 0.62 6.67
N THR A 54 1.08 0.38 7.90
CA THR A 54 0.57 1.45 8.77
C THR A 54 1.65 2.47 9.16
N GLN A 55 2.92 2.05 9.15
CA GLN A 55 4.09 2.91 9.39
C GLN A 55 4.70 3.49 8.11
N ASP A 56 4.03 3.34 6.96
CA ASP A 56 4.50 3.79 5.65
C ASP A 56 5.86 3.16 5.23
N VAL A 57 6.13 1.94 5.68
CA VAL A 57 7.38 1.21 5.37
C VAL A 57 7.16 0.24 4.21
N GLY A 58 8.05 0.28 3.21
CA GLY A 58 8.09 -0.71 2.12
C GLY A 58 6.86 -0.72 1.20
N LEU A 59 6.09 0.38 1.14
CA LEU A 59 4.79 0.43 0.47
C LEU A 59 4.82 -0.05 -1.00
N THR A 60 5.87 0.31 -1.75
CA THR A 60 6.08 -0.11 -3.14
C THR A 60 6.05 -1.63 -3.31
N TRP A 61 6.58 -2.36 -2.33
CA TRP A 61 6.70 -3.82 -2.35
C TRP A 61 5.52 -4.49 -1.64
N LEU A 62 5.08 -3.93 -0.51
CA LEU A 62 4.09 -4.56 0.37
C LEU A 62 2.65 -4.35 -0.08
N LEU A 63 2.29 -3.20 -0.66
CA LEU A 63 0.91 -2.96 -1.10
C LEU A 63 0.45 -3.96 -2.17
N PRO A 64 1.24 -4.26 -3.23
CA PRO A 64 0.85 -5.29 -4.19
C PRO A 64 0.67 -6.68 -3.56
N LEU A 65 1.46 -7.03 -2.54
CA LEU A 65 1.34 -8.30 -1.82
C LEU A 65 0.08 -8.35 -0.95
N ALA A 66 -0.15 -7.29 -0.18
CA ALA A 66 -1.33 -7.17 0.68
C ALA A 66 -2.62 -7.23 -0.13
N VAL A 67 -2.70 -6.51 -1.26
CA VAL A 67 -3.87 -6.54 -2.15
C VAL A 67 -4.09 -7.93 -2.75
N ARG A 68 -3.03 -8.64 -3.17
CA ARG A 68 -3.14 -10.03 -3.64
C ARG A 68 -3.69 -10.93 -2.54
N HIS A 69 -3.12 -10.88 -1.34
CA HIS A 69 -3.57 -11.67 -0.19
C HIS A 69 -5.04 -11.43 0.13
N LEU A 70 -5.43 -10.15 0.29
CA LEU A 70 -6.82 -9.75 0.57
C LEU A 70 -7.79 -10.24 -0.51
N ARG A 71 -7.43 -10.12 -1.79
CA ARG A 71 -8.25 -10.62 -2.89
C ARG A 71 -8.40 -12.15 -2.84
N ASP A 72 -7.32 -12.86 -2.55
CA ASP A 72 -7.31 -14.33 -2.55
C ASP A 72 -8.00 -14.90 -1.28
N THR A 73 -8.09 -14.12 -0.20
CA THR A 73 -8.80 -14.49 1.04
C THR A 73 -10.26 -14.04 1.08
N ALA A 74 -10.65 -13.02 0.30
CA ALA A 74 -12.02 -12.49 0.28
C ALA A 74 -13.13 -13.54 0.06
N PRO A 75 -12.99 -14.56 -0.80
CA PRO A 75 -14.01 -15.59 -0.94
C PRO A 75 -14.27 -16.38 0.35
N ARG A 76 -13.25 -16.55 1.21
CA ARG A 76 -13.41 -17.23 2.51
C ARG A 76 -14.25 -16.39 3.47
N GLN A 77 -14.12 -15.07 3.45
CA GLN A 77 -14.94 -14.15 4.24
C GLN A 77 -16.42 -14.24 3.86
N ALA A 78 -16.74 -14.35 2.56
CA ALA A 78 -18.11 -14.54 2.09
C ALA A 78 -18.74 -15.85 2.58
N ALA A 79 -17.93 -16.85 2.89
CA ALA A 79 -18.35 -18.13 3.46
C ALA A 79 -18.35 -18.14 5.01
N GLY A 80 -18.17 -16.99 5.67
CA GLY A 80 -18.14 -16.87 7.13
C GLY A 80 -16.77 -17.14 7.78
N GLY A 81 -15.70 -17.20 6.98
CA GLY A 81 -14.33 -17.33 7.47
C GLY A 81 -13.73 -16.00 7.96
N TRP A 82 -12.58 -16.10 8.62
CA TRP A 82 -11.79 -14.94 9.07
C TRP A 82 -11.22 -14.17 7.89
N TYR A 83 -11.18 -12.84 8.02
CA TYR A 83 -10.58 -11.92 7.07
C TYR A 83 -9.64 -10.97 7.79
N ASP A 84 -8.55 -10.61 7.13
CA ASP A 84 -7.50 -9.79 7.73
C ASP A 84 -7.89 -8.30 7.70
N ASP A 85 -8.87 -7.92 8.53
CA ASP A 85 -9.45 -6.57 8.56
C ASP A 85 -8.42 -5.48 8.90
N ASP A 86 -7.43 -5.78 9.75
CA ASP A 86 -6.32 -4.86 10.04
C ASP A 86 -5.46 -4.60 8.81
N LEU A 87 -5.23 -5.64 7.98
CA LEU A 87 -4.52 -5.50 6.72
C LEU A 87 -5.36 -4.73 5.71
N LEU A 88 -6.67 -4.98 5.65
CA LEU A 88 -7.58 -4.18 4.81
C LEU A 88 -7.53 -2.71 5.23
N TYR A 89 -7.70 -2.41 6.53
CA TYR A 89 -7.63 -1.06 7.09
C TYR A 89 -6.30 -0.39 6.74
N ALA A 90 -5.18 -1.08 6.95
CA ALA A 90 -3.86 -0.59 6.61
C ALA A 90 -3.79 -0.21 5.12
N VAL A 91 -4.28 -1.07 4.22
CA VAL A 91 -4.25 -0.84 2.76
C VAL A 91 -5.13 0.33 2.33
N VAL A 92 -6.38 0.41 2.79
CA VAL A 92 -7.35 1.42 2.32
C VAL A 92 -7.13 2.81 2.91
N THR A 93 -6.43 2.90 4.03
CA THR A 93 -6.12 4.18 4.69
C THR A 93 -4.82 4.82 4.20
N ARG A 94 -3.97 4.08 3.46
CA ARG A 94 -2.85 4.70 2.76
C ARG A 94 -3.38 5.46 1.54
N GLY A 95 -3.12 6.76 1.51
CA GLY A 95 -3.49 7.63 0.39
C GLY A 95 -2.79 7.24 -0.92
N PRO A 96 -3.19 7.85 -2.06
CA PRO A 96 -2.68 7.53 -3.40
C PRO A 96 -1.22 7.95 -3.64
N GLN A 97 -0.38 8.08 -2.60
CA GLN A 97 1.07 8.25 -2.75
C GLN A 97 1.79 7.02 -3.33
N VAL A 98 1.07 5.94 -3.62
CA VAL A 98 1.49 4.89 -4.56
C VAL A 98 0.60 5.00 -5.81
N GLY A 99 0.83 6.06 -6.57
CA GLY A 99 -0.08 6.53 -7.60
C GLY A 99 0.61 6.93 -8.89
N GLU A 100 1.55 6.13 -9.41
CA GLU A 100 1.77 6.11 -10.86
C GLU A 100 2.30 4.76 -11.32
N VAL A 101 1.43 3.97 -11.95
CA VAL A 101 1.86 2.88 -12.82
C VAL A 101 2.18 3.52 -14.17
N PRO A 102 3.41 3.40 -14.72
CA PRO A 102 3.72 3.95 -16.05
C PRO A 102 2.73 3.41 -17.08
N GLY A 103 1.89 4.28 -17.64
CA GLY A 103 0.91 3.95 -18.68
C GLY A 103 -0.57 4.00 -18.28
N VAL A 104 -0.93 4.32 -17.04
CA VAL A 104 -2.33 4.57 -16.65
C VAL A 104 -2.50 6.06 -16.34
N GLY A 105 -2.90 6.82 -17.35
CA GLY A 105 -3.29 8.22 -17.17
C GLY A 105 -4.63 8.34 -16.41
N PRO A 106 -4.88 9.47 -15.73
CA PRO A 106 -6.17 9.72 -15.11
C PRO A 106 -7.28 9.66 -16.16
N ARG A 107 -8.35 8.92 -15.89
CA ARG A 107 -9.58 9.01 -16.68
C ARG A 107 -10.11 10.43 -16.53
N THR A 108 -9.85 11.27 -17.52
CA THR A 108 -10.52 12.55 -17.70
C THR A 108 -12.01 12.26 -17.81
N ALA A 109 -12.77 12.62 -16.77
CA ALA A 109 -14.20 12.76 -16.86
C ALA A 109 -14.48 13.99 -17.73
N ASP A 110 -14.40 13.82 -19.05
CA ASP A 110 -14.98 14.77 -20.00
C ASP A 110 -16.49 14.50 -20.08
N GLY A 111 -17.28 15.55 -19.82
CA GLY A 111 -18.71 15.38 -19.59
C GLY A 111 -19.48 16.67 -19.31
N ARG A 112 -19.26 17.69 -20.14
CA ARG A 112 -20.17 18.83 -20.39
C ARG A 112 -20.52 19.75 -19.20
N ARG A 113 -19.83 20.90 -19.12
CA ARG A 113 -20.42 22.13 -18.56
C ARG A 113 -21.19 22.85 -19.66
N HIS A 114 -22.49 23.05 -19.45
CA HIS A 114 -23.31 23.97 -20.23
C HIS A 114 -22.72 25.38 -20.16
N ALA A 115 -22.33 25.93 -21.32
CA ALA A 115 -21.95 27.33 -21.44
C ALA A 115 -23.16 28.23 -21.17
N GLY A 116 -23.09 29.03 -20.11
CA GLY A 116 -24.00 30.14 -19.89
C GLY A 116 -23.78 31.20 -20.96
N ARG A 117 -24.86 31.60 -21.64
CA ARG A 117 -24.87 32.79 -22.52
C ARG A 117 -24.65 34.05 -21.66
N PRO A 118 -23.81 35.00 -22.08
CA PRO A 118 -23.75 36.30 -21.42
C PRO A 118 -24.99 37.12 -21.77
N LEU A 119 -25.61 37.72 -20.74
CA LEU A 119 -26.67 38.72 -20.89
C LEU A 119 -26.00 40.09 -21.03
N THR A 120 -26.15 40.74 -22.19
CA THR A 120 -25.77 42.15 -22.38
C THR A 120 -26.85 43.05 -21.78
N PRO A 121 -26.52 44.13 -21.04
CA PRO A 121 -27.52 45.06 -20.54
C PRO A 121 -27.94 46.06 -21.63
N PRO A 122 -29.22 46.49 -21.68
CA PRO A 122 -29.64 47.57 -22.57
C PRO A 122 -29.36 48.95 -21.96
N ALA A 123 -29.19 49.92 -22.87
CA ALA A 123 -29.02 51.36 -22.64
C ALA A 123 -30.32 52.06 -22.21
#